data_AF-A0A829AA78-F1
#
_entry.id   AF-A0A829AA78-F1
#
_cell.length_a   1.000
_cell.length_b   1.000
_cell.length_c   1.000
_cell.angle_alpha   90.00
_cell.angle_beta   90.00
_cell.angle_gamma   90.00
#
_symmetry.space_group_name_H-M   'P 1'
#
loop_
_entity.id
_entity.type
_entity.pdbx_description
1 polymer ?
#
loop_
_entity_poly.entity_id
_entity_poly.type
_entity_poly.pdbx_seq_one_letter_code
_entity_poly.pdbx_strand_id
1 'polypeptide(L)'
;MVLAFILLITIPSGAPLRHPETDELIGSTPFMDSLIALILISFLIPGICFGKAVGKVKTSLDVVNPIIKVFSNLGGMIFLLLIISQFISYFNFTNLGTVWAVNSATIIEDMNLSSLALLLSFLALALILDFILVGAIPKFAILTPIFVPLLYQLGVAPEAVLAAYRVADSPVNIITPLMPYFALIVTFATKYQKKTGVGTIISIMLPHAVSLTITWIILFILYYVFQLPLGPGIGMHLN
;
A
#
# COMPACT_ATOMS: atom_id res chain seq x y z
N MET A 1 -15.78 7.38 22.40
CA MET A 1 -16.70 6.26 22.67
C MET A 1 -16.33 5.01 21.88
N VAL A 2 -16.23 5.05 20.55
CA VAL A 2 -15.86 3.87 19.72
C VAL A 2 -14.48 3.32 20.08
N LEU A 3 -13.47 4.19 20.13
CA LEU A 3 -12.12 3.80 20.57
C LEU A 3 -12.11 3.24 21.99
N ALA A 4 -12.85 3.86 22.93
CA ALA A 4 -12.94 3.36 24.30
C ALA A 4 -13.59 1.97 24.37
N PHE A 5 -14.62 1.71 23.56
CA PHE A 5 -15.24 0.39 23.45
C PHE A 5 -14.27 -0.64 22.88
N ILE A 6 -13.56 -0.31 21.79
CA ILE A 6 -12.53 -1.17 21.20
C ILE A 6 -11.43 -1.47 22.23
N LEU A 7 -10.94 -0.47 22.93
CA LEU A 7 -9.93 -0.65 23.98
C LEU A 7 -10.43 -1.57 25.11
N LEU A 8 -11.71 -1.49 25.48
CA LEU A 8 -12.30 -2.34 26.53
C LEU A 8 -12.44 -3.80 26.11
N ILE A 9 -12.68 -4.08 24.83
CA ILE A 9 -12.76 -5.47 24.32
C ILE A 9 -11.40 -6.02 23.84
N THR A 10 -10.34 -5.22 23.93
CA THR A 10 -8.98 -5.58 23.50
C THR A 10 -7.98 -5.62 24.67
N ILE A 11 -7.94 -4.61 25.54
CA ILE A 11 -6.86 -4.43 26.54
C ILE A 11 -6.98 -5.32 27.78
N PRO A 12 -8.16 -5.51 28.41
CA PRO A 12 -8.27 -6.33 29.62
C PRO A 12 -7.75 -7.76 29.41
N SER A 13 -7.25 -8.40 30.46
CA SER A 13 -6.89 -9.83 30.38
C SER A 13 -8.14 -10.68 30.19
N GLY A 14 -8.05 -11.67 29.29
CA GLY A 14 -9.20 -12.48 28.88
C GLY A 14 -10.19 -11.74 27.99
N ALA A 15 -9.81 -10.60 27.41
CA ALA A 15 -10.67 -9.87 26.50
C ALA A 15 -10.88 -10.64 25.18
N PRO A 16 -12.08 -10.57 24.56
CA PRO A 16 -12.44 -11.42 23.42
C PRO A 16 -11.52 -11.28 22.19
N LEU A 17 -10.83 -10.15 22.05
CA LEU A 17 -9.95 -9.89 20.91
C LEU A 17 -8.49 -10.35 21.14
N ARG A 18 -8.15 -10.84 22.32
CA ARG A 18 -6.83 -11.42 22.62
C ARG A 18 -6.78 -12.88 22.17
N HIS A 19 -5.58 -13.44 22.12
CA HIS A 19 -5.40 -14.85 21.81
C HIS A 19 -6.14 -15.72 22.84
N PRO A 20 -6.98 -16.69 22.44
CA PRO A 20 -7.79 -17.49 23.38
C PRO A 20 -6.97 -18.27 24.42
N GLU A 21 -5.78 -18.73 24.02
CA GLU A 21 -4.90 -19.54 24.90
C GLU A 21 -3.76 -18.74 25.55
N THR A 22 -3.03 -17.92 24.80
CA THR A 22 -1.86 -17.18 25.31
C THR A 22 -2.20 -15.81 25.89
N ASP A 23 -3.44 -15.34 25.74
CA ASP A 23 -3.87 -13.97 26.07
C ASP A 23 -3.00 -12.89 25.39
N GLU A 24 -2.30 -13.22 24.30
CA GLU A 24 -1.45 -12.26 23.57
C GLU A 24 -2.28 -11.31 22.70
N LEU A 25 -1.72 -10.14 22.43
CA LEU A 25 -2.33 -9.07 21.60
C LEU A 25 -1.71 -8.95 20.21
N ILE A 26 -0.49 -9.42 20.04
CA ILE A 26 0.31 -9.30 18.82
C ILE A 26 0.58 -10.72 18.32
N GLY A 27 0.50 -10.93 17.00
CA GLY A 27 0.56 -12.23 16.37
C GLY A 27 -0.78 -12.60 15.72
N SER A 28 -1.01 -13.90 15.51
CA SER A 28 -2.26 -14.46 14.98
C SER A 28 -3.38 -14.38 16.02
N THR A 29 -3.85 -13.15 16.27
CA THR A 29 -4.87 -12.83 17.29
C THR A 29 -6.13 -12.29 16.62
N PRO A 30 -7.32 -12.50 17.21
CA PRO A 30 -8.55 -11.94 16.67
C PRO A 30 -8.50 -10.42 16.50
N PHE A 31 -7.76 -9.70 17.36
CA PHE A 31 -7.51 -8.27 17.22
C PHE A 31 -6.78 -7.92 15.91
N MET A 32 -5.67 -8.60 15.61
CA MET A 32 -4.87 -8.34 14.41
C MET A 32 -5.64 -8.72 13.13
N ASP A 33 -6.34 -9.86 13.15
CA ASP A 33 -7.11 -10.34 11.99
C ASP A 33 -8.31 -9.43 11.68
N SER A 34 -8.91 -8.82 12.71
CA SER A 34 -10.06 -7.91 12.57
C SER A 34 -9.69 -6.43 12.46
N LEU A 35 -8.40 -6.07 12.42
CA LEU A 35 -7.93 -4.69 12.51
C LEU A 35 -8.54 -3.79 11.42
N ILE A 36 -8.66 -4.29 10.19
CA ILE A 36 -9.28 -3.54 9.07
C ILE A 36 -10.75 -3.24 9.36
N ALA A 37 -11.50 -4.20 9.91
CA ALA A 37 -12.91 -4.01 10.28
C ALA A 37 -13.05 -3.03 11.45
N LEU A 38 -12.15 -3.09 12.44
CA LEU A 38 -12.13 -2.15 13.57
C LEU A 38 -11.84 -0.72 13.10
N ILE A 39 -10.92 -0.53 12.16
CA ILE A 39 -10.65 0.76 11.52
C ILE A 39 -11.91 1.25 10.80
N LEU A 40 -12.57 0.40 10.01
CA LEU A 40 -13.83 0.74 9.34
C LEU A 40 -14.89 1.23 10.31
N ILE A 41 -15.12 0.53 11.42
CA ILE A 41 -16.08 0.92 12.46
C ILE A 41 -15.67 2.24 13.11
N SER A 42 -14.37 2.43 13.35
CA SER A 42 -13.79 3.64 13.93
C SER A 42 -13.97 4.88 13.07
N PHE A 43 -14.05 4.74 11.75
CA PHE A 43 -14.39 5.85 10.84
C PHE A 43 -15.90 5.99 10.60
N LEU A 44 -16.61 4.86 10.49
CA LEU A 44 -18.03 4.83 10.15
C LEU A 44 -18.90 5.46 11.24
N ILE A 45 -18.74 5.02 12.49
CA ILE A 45 -19.61 5.48 13.59
C ILE A 45 -19.45 6.98 13.84
N PRO A 46 -18.22 7.53 14.01
CA PRO A 46 -18.06 8.98 14.17
C PRO A 46 -18.51 9.76 12.94
N GLY A 47 -18.31 9.22 11.72
CA GLY A 47 -18.82 9.83 10.49
C GLY A 47 -20.35 9.98 10.50
N ILE A 48 -21.08 8.96 10.94
CA ILE A 48 -22.55 9.02 11.09
C ILE A 48 -22.95 10.00 12.18
N CYS A 49 -22.30 9.96 13.35
CA CYS A 49 -22.58 10.87 14.47
C CYS A 49 -22.37 12.33 14.07
N PHE A 50 -21.24 12.63 13.41
CA PHE A 50 -20.96 13.96 12.89
C PHE A 50 -21.98 14.37 11.84
N GLY A 51 -22.30 13.50 10.88
CA GLY A 51 -23.30 13.73 9.85
C GLY A 51 -24.68 14.05 10.42
N LYS A 52 -25.07 13.38 11.52
CA LYS A 52 -26.31 13.69 12.27
C LYS A 52 -26.22 15.04 12.97
N ALA A 53 -25.11 15.35 13.64
CA ALA A 53 -24.92 16.60 14.37
C ALA A 53 -25.01 17.84 13.46
N VAL A 54 -24.48 17.76 12.22
CA VAL A 54 -24.58 18.85 11.23
C VAL A 54 -25.86 18.80 10.37
N GLY A 55 -26.79 17.88 10.67
CA GLY A 55 -28.06 17.76 9.96
C GLY A 55 -27.98 17.22 8.52
N LYS A 56 -26.83 16.65 8.12
CA LYS A 56 -26.65 16.00 6.80
C LYS A 56 -27.19 14.58 6.74
N VAL A 57 -27.19 13.87 7.86
CA VAL A 57 -27.74 12.50 7.97
C VAL A 57 -29.07 12.58 8.71
N LYS A 58 -30.17 12.37 8.00
CA LYS A 58 -31.54 12.40 8.55
C LYS A 58 -32.19 11.02 8.51
N THR A 59 -31.85 10.23 7.51
CA THR A 59 -32.39 8.90 7.25
C THR A 59 -31.27 7.87 7.09
N SER A 60 -31.60 6.59 7.16
CA SER A 60 -30.63 5.52 6.90
C SER A 60 -30.08 5.57 5.46
N LEU A 61 -30.87 6.07 4.51
CA LEU A 61 -30.44 6.22 3.11
C LEU A 61 -29.32 7.25 2.94
N ASP A 62 -29.24 8.26 3.82
CA ASP A 62 -28.17 9.26 3.80
C ASP A 62 -26.81 8.67 4.20
N VAL A 63 -26.80 7.49 4.82
CA VAL A 63 -25.59 6.71 5.13
C VAL A 63 -25.29 5.71 4.02
N VAL A 64 -26.32 5.00 3.52
CA VAL A 64 -26.15 3.92 2.53
C VAL A 64 -25.80 4.44 1.14
N ASN A 65 -26.42 5.53 0.68
CA ASN A 65 -26.19 6.05 -0.67
C ASN A 65 -24.74 6.47 -0.94
N PRO A 66 -24.03 7.17 -0.02
CA PRO A 66 -22.59 7.40 -0.15
C PRO A 66 -21.77 6.11 -0.28
N ILE A 67 -22.12 5.06 0.47
CA ILE A 67 -21.44 3.76 0.39
C ILE A 67 -21.63 3.16 -1.00
N ILE A 68 -22.87 3.10 -1.49
CA ILE A 68 -23.18 2.61 -2.86
C ILE A 68 -22.37 3.40 -3.90
N LYS A 69 -22.31 4.72 -3.78
CA LYS A 69 -21.55 5.58 -4.70
C LYS A 69 -20.06 5.24 -4.70
N VAL A 70 -19.46 4.97 -3.54
CA VAL A 70 -18.05 4.54 -3.45
C VAL A 70 -17.85 3.21 -4.17
N PHE A 71 -18.70 2.21 -3.94
CA PHE A 71 -18.61 0.92 -4.65
C PHE A 71 -18.82 1.06 -6.16
N SER A 72 -19.76 1.91 -6.59
CA SER A 72 -19.98 2.19 -8.01
C SER A 72 -18.74 2.81 -8.67
N ASN A 73 -18.04 3.72 -7.98
CA ASN A 73 -16.81 4.33 -8.49
C ASN A 73 -15.65 3.32 -8.60
N LEU A 74 -15.70 2.23 -7.84
CA LEU A 74 -14.71 1.15 -7.88
C LEU A 74 -14.99 0.10 -8.96
N GLY A 75 -16.09 0.20 -9.72
CA GLY A 75 -16.48 -0.83 -10.70
C GLY A 75 -15.39 -1.18 -11.72
N GLY A 76 -14.71 -0.18 -12.28
CA GLY A 76 -13.59 -0.41 -13.20
C GLY A 76 -12.38 -1.07 -12.52
N MET A 77 -12.11 -0.72 -11.27
CA MET A 77 -11.04 -1.33 -10.48
C MET A 77 -11.37 -2.78 -10.13
N ILE A 78 -12.61 -3.08 -9.74
CA ILE A 78 -13.08 -4.45 -9.46
C ILE A 78 -12.94 -5.32 -10.72
N PHE A 79 -13.34 -4.81 -11.88
CA PHE A 79 -13.16 -5.52 -13.14
C PHE A 79 -11.68 -5.76 -13.46
N LEU A 80 -10.81 -4.76 -13.29
CA LEU A 80 -9.37 -4.93 -13.48
C LEU A 80 -8.77 -5.97 -12.52
N LEU A 81 -9.13 -5.92 -11.24
CA LEU A 81 -8.69 -6.91 -10.24
C LEU A 81 -9.19 -8.31 -10.58
N LEU A 82 -10.39 -8.44 -11.15
CA LEU A 82 -10.89 -9.72 -11.66
C LEU A 82 -9.96 -10.26 -12.75
N ILE A 83 -9.58 -9.45 -13.74
CA ILE A 83 -8.65 -9.86 -14.80
C ILE A 83 -7.27 -10.23 -14.23
N ILE A 84 -6.74 -9.42 -13.30
CA ILE A 84 -5.46 -9.70 -12.63
C ILE A 84 -5.54 -11.00 -11.83
N SER A 85 -6.65 -11.25 -11.13
CA SER A 85 -6.86 -12.51 -10.40
C SER A 85 -6.84 -13.72 -11.32
N GLN A 86 -7.45 -13.62 -12.51
CA GLN A 86 -7.39 -14.70 -13.50
C GLN A 86 -5.96 -14.90 -14.01
N PHE A 87 -5.24 -13.81 -14.31
CA PHE A 87 -3.83 -13.88 -14.70
C PHE A 87 -2.98 -14.59 -13.63
N ILE A 88 -3.08 -14.18 -12.35
CA ILE A 88 -2.35 -14.80 -11.24
C ILE A 88 -2.72 -16.29 -11.13
N SER A 89 -4.00 -16.65 -11.28
CA SER A 89 -4.45 -18.04 -11.25
C SER A 89 -3.79 -18.88 -12.34
N TYR A 90 -3.79 -18.42 -13.60
CA TYR A 90 -3.14 -19.14 -14.70
C TYR A 90 -1.61 -19.15 -14.57
N PHE A 91 -1.01 -18.06 -14.09
CA PHE A 91 0.42 -17.94 -13.88
C PHE A 91 0.92 -18.92 -12.81
N ASN A 92 0.14 -19.09 -11.73
CA ASN A 92 0.41 -20.08 -10.69
C ASN A 92 0.15 -21.51 -11.18
N PHE A 93 -0.97 -21.75 -11.89
CA PHE A 93 -1.30 -23.07 -12.45
C PHE A 93 -0.22 -23.60 -13.39
N THR A 94 0.35 -22.71 -14.22
CA THR A 94 1.42 -23.07 -15.16
C THR A 94 2.81 -23.13 -14.52
N ASN A 95 2.96 -22.78 -13.25
CA ASN A 95 4.23 -22.64 -12.53
C ASN A 95 5.23 -21.67 -13.19
N LEU A 96 4.77 -20.79 -14.09
CA LEU A 96 5.65 -19.84 -14.78
C LEU A 96 6.35 -18.90 -13.80
N GLY A 97 5.66 -18.48 -12.74
CA GLY A 97 6.23 -17.66 -11.67
C GLY A 97 7.38 -18.34 -10.96
N THR A 98 7.19 -19.60 -10.55
CA THR A 98 8.22 -20.40 -9.89
C THR A 98 9.42 -20.64 -10.79
N VAL A 99 9.19 -21.00 -12.06
CA VAL A 99 10.28 -21.24 -13.02
C VAL A 99 11.08 -19.97 -13.26
N TRP A 100 10.41 -18.83 -13.43
CA TRP A 100 11.08 -17.54 -13.60
C TRP A 100 11.86 -17.14 -12.35
N ALA A 101 11.25 -17.26 -11.17
CA ALA A 101 11.87 -16.95 -9.89
C ALA A 101 13.14 -17.78 -9.67
N VAL A 102 13.09 -19.09 -9.87
CA VAL A 102 14.26 -19.98 -9.70
C VAL A 102 15.37 -19.61 -10.69
N ASN A 103 15.05 -19.45 -11.98
CA ASN A 103 16.05 -19.12 -13.00
C ASN A 103 16.70 -17.75 -12.76
N SER A 104 15.92 -16.74 -12.36
CA SER A 104 16.45 -15.42 -12.01
C SER A 104 17.20 -15.41 -10.69
N ALA A 105 16.77 -16.19 -9.69
CA ALA A 105 17.47 -16.33 -8.42
C ALA A 105 18.89 -16.85 -8.64
N THR A 106 19.08 -17.92 -9.43
CA THR A 106 20.41 -18.45 -9.73
C THR A 106 21.35 -17.39 -10.31
N ILE A 107 20.86 -16.60 -11.28
CA ILE A 107 21.66 -15.52 -11.90
C ILE A 107 22.03 -14.43 -10.88
N ILE A 108 21.12 -14.11 -9.97
CA ILE A 108 21.30 -13.05 -8.98
C ILE A 108 22.16 -13.54 -7.79
N GLU A 109 22.04 -14.80 -7.40
CA GLU A 109 22.88 -15.45 -6.39
C GLU A 109 24.35 -15.42 -6.80
N ASP A 110 24.65 -15.64 -8.09
CA ASP A 110 26.01 -15.52 -8.63
C ASP A 110 26.61 -14.11 -8.47
N MET A 111 25.76 -13.08 -8.38
CA MET A 111 26.19 -11.69 -8.14
C MET A 111 26.51 -11.41 -6.66
N ASN A 112 26.19 -12.33 -5.75
CA ASN A 112 26.42 -12.24 -4.31
C ASN A 112 25.94 -10.91 -3.69
N LEU A 113 24.74 -10.46 -4.11
CA LEU A 113 24.16 -9.21 -3.64
C LEU A 113 23.60 -9.35 -2.22
N SER A 114 23.75 -8.30 -1.40
CA SER A 114 23.09 -8.25 -0.09
C SER A 114 21.58 -8.05 -0.23
N SER A 115 20.80 -8.48 0.76
CA SER A 115 19.34 -8.29 0.79
C SER A 115 18.94 -6.81 0.66
N LEU A 116 19.74 -5.88 1.20
CA LEU A 116 19.55 -4.44 1.00
C LEU A 116 19.74 -4.03 -0.46
N ALA A 117 20.79 -4.53 -1.13
CA ALA A 117 21.04 -4.22 -2.53
C ALA A 117 19.90 -4.75 -3.42
N LEU A 118 19.34 -5.92 -3.10
CA LEU A 118 18.17 -6.47 -3.78
C LEU A 118 16.93 -5.59 -3.60
N LEU A 119 16.64 -5.18 -2.36
CA LEU A 119 15.52 -4.29 -2.05
C LEU A 119 15.65 -2.93 -2.72
N LEU A 120 16.85 -2.33 -2.73
CA LEU A 120 17.11 -1.06 -3.42
C LEU A 120 17.01 -1.18 -4.94
N SER A 121 17.41 -2.33 -5.50
CA SER A 121 17.26 -2.61 -6.94
C SER A 121 15.78 -2.76 -7.33
N PHE A 122 14.99 -3.45 -6.50
CA PHE A 122 13.55 -3.56 -6.69
C PHE A 122 12.84 -2.20 -6.52
N LEU A 123 13.23 -1.40 -5.52
CA LEU A 123 12.74 -0.04 -5.32
C LEU A 123 13.02 0.84 -6.55
N ALA A 124 14.24 0.80 -7.09
CA ALA A 124 14.60 1.55 -8.29
C ALA A 124 13.77 1.12 -9.52
N LEU A 125 13.57 -0.19 -9.71
CA LEU A 125 12.69 -0.71 -10.75
C LEU A 125 11.24 -0.20 -10.57
N ALA A 126 10.70 -0.29 -9.37
CA ALA A 126 9.34 0.16 -9.06
C ALA A 126 9.18 1.67 -9.31
N LEU A 127 10.20 2.47 -9.00
CA LEU A 127 10.24 3.92 -9.26
C LEU A 127 10.21 4.23 -10.76
N ILE A 128 10.95 3.47 -11.57
CA ILE A 128 10.94 3.62 -13.04
C ILE A 128 9.56 3.26 -13.61
N LEU A 129 8.98 2.15 -13.14
CA LEU A 129 7.67 1.70 -13.59
C LEU A 129 6.56 2.69 -13.22
N ASP A 130 6.74 3.47 -12.17
CA ASP A 130 5.76 4.46 -11.71
C ASP A 130 5.50 5.60 -12.72
N PHE A 131 6.49 5.92 -13.55
CA PHE A 131 6.29 6.88 -14.65
C PHE A 131 5.30 6.37 -15.72
N ILE A 132 5.14 5.04 -15.84
CA ILE A 132 4.31 4.39 -16.86
C ILE A 132 2.99 3.91 -16.26
N LEU A 133 3.04 3.33 -15.06
CA LEU A 133 1.93 2.66 -14.39
C LEU A 133 1.57 3.40 -13.10
N VAL A 134 0.57 4.28 -13.19
CA VAL A 134 0.16 5.15 -12.06
C VAL A 134 -0.62 4.41 -10.98
N GLY A 135 -1.34 3.34 -11.33
CA GLY A 135 -2.21 2.65 -10.36
C GLY A 135 -1.41 1.84 -9.36
N ALA A 136 -1.25 2.32 -8.12
CA ALA A 136 -0.53 1.64 -7.05
C ALA A 136 -1.00 0.19 -6.82
N ILE A 137 -2.31 -0.03 -6.70
CA ILE A 137 -2.85 -1.37 -6.41
C ILE A 137 -2.70 -2.31 -7.62
N PRO A 138 -3.12 -1.94 -8.85
CA PRO A 138 -2.92 -2.80 -10.02
C PRO A 138 -1.45 -3.09 -10.34
N LYS A 139 -0.57 -2.08 -10.24
CA LYS A 139 0.86 -2.21 -10.50
C LYS A 139 1.49 -3.21 -9.51
N PHE A 140 1.22 -3.07 -8.21
CA PHE A 140 1.74 -4.03 -7.24
C PHE A 140 1.23 -5.43 -7.52
N ALA A 141 -0.07 -5.59 -7.80
CA ALA A 141 -0.68 -6.90 -8.04
C ALA A 141 -0.07 -7.67 -9.23
N ILE A 142 0.47 -6.96 -10.23
CA ILE A 142 1.21 -7.57 -11.35
C ILE A 142 2.65 -7.92 -10.95
N LEU A 143 3.30 -7.09 -10.13
CA LEU A 143 4.68 -7.32 -9.67
C LEU A 143 4.78 -8.42 -8.61
N THR A 144 3.79 -8.53 -7.72
CA THR A 144 3.74 -9.50 -6.62
C THR A 144 4.05 -10.94 -7.06
N PRO A 145 3.36 -11.56 -8.03
CA PRO A 145 3.57 -12.96 -8.40
C PRO A 145 4.96 -13.24 -8.99
N ILE A 146 5.70 -12.21 -9.39
CA ILE A 146 7.01 -12.32 -10.04
C ILE A 146 8.12 -12.05 -9.00
N PHE A 147 8.05 -10.90 -8.33
CA PHE A 147 9.14 -10.42 -7.47
C PHE A 147 9.07 -10.92 -6.03
N VAL A 148 7.87 -11.19 -5.49
CA VAL A 148 7.77 -11.69 -4.12
C VAL A 148 8.36 -13.09 -4.00
N PRO A 149 8.01 -14.08 -4.87
CA PRO A 149 8.65 -15.40 -4.81
C PRO A 149 10.16 -15.34 -5.05
N LEU A 150 10.63 -14.54 -6.01
CA LEU A 150 12.05 -14.36 -6.32
C LEU A 150 12.83 -13.82 -5.11
N LEU A 151 12.38 -12.71 -4.53
CA LEU A 151 13.06 -12.07 -3.41
C LEU A 151 12.97 -12.93 -2.14
N TYR A 152 11.86 -13.66 -1.95
CA TYR A 152 11.72 -14.65 -0.89
C TYR A 152 12.76 -15.76 -0.99
N GLN A 153 12.99 -16.30 -2.20
CA GLN A 153 14.04 -17.30 -2.43
C GLN A 153 15.44 -16.75 -2.11
N LEU A 154 15.66 -15.46 -2.33
CA LEU A 154 16.89 -14.75 -2.01
C LEU A 154 16.98 -14.25 -0.55
N GLY A 155 16.10 -14.72 0.35
CA GLY A 155 16.17 -14.42 1.78
C GLY A 155 15.48 -13.13 2.24
N VAL A 156 14.63 -12.52 1.39
CA VAL A 156 13.95 -11.25 1.68
C VAL A 156 12.49 -11.49 2.08
N ALA A 157 12.04 -10.89 3.18
CA ALA A 157 10.66 -11.01 3.63
C ALA A 157 9.67 -10.33 2.66
N PRO A 158 8.50 -10.92 2.34
CA PRO A 158 7.49 -10.31 1.47
C PRO A 158 7.05 -8.92 1.92
N GLU A 159 7.02 -8.68 3.23
CA GLU A 159 6.66 -7.41 3.85
C GLU A 159 7.70 -6.33 3.56
N ALA A 160 8.98 -6.70 3.47
CA ALA A 160 10.05 -5.80 3.06
C ALA A 160 9.93 -5.42 1.58
N VAL A 161 9.53 -6.36 0.71
CA VAL A 161 9.22 -6.08 -0.70
C VAL A 161 8.05 -5.11 -0.81
N LEU A 162 6.98 -5.32 -0.04
CA LEU A 162 5.84 -4.39 0.01
C LEU A 162 6.27 -3.00 0.51
N ALA A 163 7.09 -2.92 1.56
CA ALA A 163 7.60 -1.66 2.08
C ALA A 163 8.45 -0.91 1.04
N ALA A 164 9.39 -1.60 0.38
CA ALA A 164 10.20 -1.05 -0.71
C ALA A 164 9.33 -0.56 -1.88
N TYR A 165 8.29 -1.30 -2.23
CA TYR A 165 7.32 -0.89 -3.25
C TYR A 165 6.58 0.40 -2.87
N ARG A 166 6.09 0.50 -1.63
CA ARG A 166 5.37 1.69 -1.14
C ARG A 166 6.27 2.93 -1.09
N VAL A 167 7.54 2.73 -0.75
CA VAL A 167 8.58 3.75 -0.82
C VAL A 167 8.74 4.27 -2.25
N ALA A 168 8.80 3.37 -3.23
CA ALA A 168 9.00 3.72 -4.64
C ALA A 168 7.77 4.37 -5.30
N ASP A 169 6.56 3.89 -4.97
CA ASP A 169 5.30 4.29 -5.62
C ASP A 169 4.82 5.71 -5.24
N SER A 170 5.31 6.25 -4.13
CA SER A 170 4.78 7.52 -3.60
C SER A 170 5.29 8.77 -4.36
N PRO A 171 6.60 8.93 -4.64
CA PRO A 171 7.13 10.21 -5.11
C PRO A 171 6.80 10.58 -6.55
N VAL A 172 6.62 9.62 -7.46
CA VAL A 172 6.40 9.93 -8.89
C VAL A 172 4.97 10.40 -9.15
N ASN A 173 4.03 10.04 -8.28
CA ASN A 173 2.62 10.45 -8.37
C ASN A 173 2.45 11.97 -8.50
N ILE A 174 3.29 12.79 -7.86
CA ILE A 174 3.15 14.25 -7.92
C ILE A 174 3.70 14.89 -9.21
N ILE A 175 4.49 14.15 -10.00
CA ILE A 175 5.10 14.65 -11.25
C ILE A 175 4.56 13.96 -12.50
N THR A 176 3.82 12.86 -12.37
CA THR A 176 3.25 12.15 -13.53
C THR A 176 1.99 12.85 -14.05
N PRO A 177 1.96 13.30 -15.32
CA PRO A 177 0.77 13.89 -15.92
C PRO A 177 -0.34 12.86 -16.16
N LEU A 178 -0.02 11.56 -16.04
CA LEU A 178 -0.96 10.46 -16.15
C LEU A 178 -1.83 10.28 -14.90
N MET A 179 -1.55 11.00 -13.81
CA MET A 179 -2.35 10.94 -12.59
C MET A 179 -3.75 11.51 -12.82
N PRO A 180 -4.83 10.79 -12.44
CA PRO A 180 -6.21 11.22 -12.71
C PRO A 180 -6.56 12.62 -12.19
N TYR A 181 -5.89 13.05 -11.12
CA TYR A 181 -6.11 14.36 -10.48
C TYR A 181 -5.25 15.48 -11.07
N PHE A 182 -4.30 15.17 -11.98
CA PHE A 182 -3.33 16.14 -12.49
C PHE A 182 -4.01 17.29 -13.24
N ALA A 183 -4.99 16.99 -14.09
CA ALA A 183 -5.77 18.01 -14.81
C ALA A 183 -6.51 18.96 -13.87
N LEU A 184 -7.03 18.44 -12.75
CA LEU A 184 -7.69 19.24 -11.72
C LEU A 184 -6.68 20.17 -11.01
N ILE A 185 -5.49 19.66 -10.69
CA ILE A 185 -4.41 20.45 -10.07
C ILE A 185 -4.01 21.61 -10.99
N VAL A 186 -3.80 21.35 -12.29
CA VAL A 186 -3.50 22.40 -13.27
C VAL A 186 -4.62 23.44 -13.30
N THR A 187 -5.88 23.00 -13.37
CA THR A 187 -7.04 23.92 -13.38
C THR A 187 -7.07 24.83 -12.14
N PHE A 188 -6.80 24.29 -10.96
CA PHE A 188 -6.70 25.10 -9.74
C PHE A 188 -5.53 26.06 -9.77
N ALA A 189 -4.38 25.65 -10.30
CA ALA A 189 -3.22 26.53 -10.40
C ALA A 189 -3.44 27.65 -11.43
N THR A 190 -4.09 27.36 -12.56
CA THR A 190 -4.44 28.36 -13.59
C THR A 190 -5.36 29.45 -13.05
N LYS A 191 -6.18 29.16 -12.02
CA LYS A 191 -7.01 30.16 -11.34
C LYS A 191 -6.19 31.28 -10.70
N TYR A 192 -5.01 30.95 -10.16
CA TYR A 192 -4.12 31.91 -9.51
C TYR A 192 -3.08 32.47 -10.47
N GLN A 193 -2.59 31.65 -11.40
CA GLN A 193 -1.56 32.02 -12.37
C GLN A 193 -1.91 31.50 -13.77
N LYS A 194 -2.42 32.40 -14.62
CA LYS A 194 -2.97 32.06 -15.94
C LYS A 194 -1.99 31.36 -16.91
N LYS A 195 -0.68 31.53 -16.72
CA LYS A 195 0.37 30.90 -17.55
C LYS A 195 0.77 29.50 -17.08
N THR A 196 0.18 28.99 -16.00
CA THR A 196 0.51 27.67 -15.46
C THR A 196 -0.09 26.60 -16.34
N GLY A 197 0.79 25.77 -16.92
CA GLY A 197 0.44 24.57 -17.67
C GLY A 197 1.01 23.31 -17.04
N VAL A 198 0.90 22.18 -17.74
CA VAL A 198 1.41 20.86 -17.31
C VAL A 198 2.89 20.94 -16.94
N GLY A 199 3.73 21.44 -17.85
CA GLY A 199 5.17 21.56 -17.62
C GLY A 199 5.52 22.47 -16.44
N THR A 200 4.74 23.53 -16.21
CA THR A 200 4.96 24.43 -15.06
C THR A 200 4.73 23.70 -13.74
N ILE A 201 3.66 22.90 -13.63
CA ILE A 201 3.39 22.11 -12.43
C ILE A 201 4.48 21.05 -12.21
N ILE A 202 4.85 20.31 -13.26
CA ILE A 202 5.90 19.28 -13.18
C ILE A 202 7.21 19.91 -12.70
N SER A 203 7.63 21.03 -13.31
CA SER A 203 8.88 21.71 -12.93
C SER A 203 8.88 22.22 -11.50
N ILE A 204 7.74 22.70 -10.99
CA ILE A 204 7.60 23.15 -9.60
C ILE A 204 7.63 21.95 -8.63
N MET A 205 7.02 20.82 -9.01
CA MET A 205 6.91 19.63 -8.17
C MET A 205 8.16 18.73 -8.22
N LEU A 206 8.97 18.82 -9.28
CA LEU A 206 10.16 17.98 -9.48
C LEU A 206 11.16 18.04 -8.31
N PRO A 207 11.53 19.22 -7.77
CA PRO A 207 12.40 19.27 -6.59
C PRO A 207 11.79 18.58 -5.36
N HIS A 208 10.46 18.63 -5.21
CA HIS A 208 9.76 17.97 -4.10
C HIS A 208 9.74 16.46 -4.29
N ALA A 209 9.50 15.97 -5.51
CA ALA A 209 9.56 14.56 -5.83
C ALA A 209 10.95 13.98 -5.54
N VAL A 210 12.01 14.65 -6.02
CA VAL A 210 13.40 14.23 -5.78
C VAL A 210 13.73 14.23 -4.28
N SER A 211 13.39 15.30 -3.56
CA SER A 211 13.62 15.38 -2.12
C SER A 211 12.88 14.28 -1.34
N LEU A 212 11.63 14.01 -1.72
CA LEU A 212 10.80 12.97 -1.11
C LEU A 212 11.37 11.58 -1.39
N THR A 213 11.77 11.29 -2.63
CA THR A 213 12.42 10.02 -3.00
C THR A 213 13.67 9.78 -2.18
N ILE A 214 14.57 10.78 -2.10
CA ILE A 214 15.81 10.66 -1.32
C ILE A 214 15.50 10.43 0.16
N THR A 215 14.59 11.23 0.73
CA THR A 215 14.21 11.12 2.14
C THR A 215 13.63 9.74 2.46
N TRP A 216 12.75 9.23 1.60
CA TRP A 216 12.13 7.92 1.79
C TRP A 216 13.13 6.77 1.62
N ILE A 217 14.06 6.85 0.66
CA ILE A 217 15.13 5.86 0.51
C ILE A 217 16.03 5.86 1.75
N ILE A 218 16.40 7.03 2.26
CA ILE A 218 17.19 7.13 3.50
C ILE A 218 16.43 6.52 4.67
N LEU A 219 15.15 6.85 4.84
CA LEU A 219 14.32 6.27 5.90
C LEU A 219 14.24 4.75 5.80
N PHE A 220 14.05 4.22 4.59
CA PHE A 220 14.04 2.78 4.33
C PHE A 220 15.36 2.11 4.70
N ILE A 221 16.49 2.70 4.30
CA ILE A 221 17.83 2.21 4.67
C ILE A 221 18.03 2.25 6.19
N LEU A 222 17.63 3.32 6.86
CA LEU A 222 17.74 3.42 8.32
C LEU A 222 16.92 2.34 9.01
N TYR A 223 15.68 2.12 8.57
CA TYR A 223 14.86 1.03 9.10
C TYR A 223 15.53 -0.33 8.91
N TYR A 224 16.15 -0.57 7.75
CA TYR A 224 16.86 -1.83 7.48
C TYR A 224 18.09 -1.99 8.38
N VAL A 225 18.94 -0.95 8.47
CA VAL A 225 20.20 -0.98 9.25
C VAL A 225 19.93 -1.13 10.75
N PHE A 226 18.91 -0.45 11.26
CA PHE A 226 18.50 -0.57 12.67
C PHE A 226 17.61 -1.77 12.95
N GLN A 227 17.33 -2.61 11.94
CA GLN A 227 16.44 -3.77 12.03
C GLN A 227 15.10 -3.45 12.70
N LEU A 228 14.55 -2.27 12.37
CA LEU A 228 13.27 -1.85 12.93
C LEU A 228 12.15 -2.73 12.39
N PRO A 229 11.19 -3.14 13.23
CA PRO A 229 10.06 -3.93 12.77
C PRO A 229 9.20 -3.11 11.81
N LEU A 230 8.89 -3.70 10.65
CA LEU A 230 7.96 -3.12 9.66
C LEU A 230 6.51 -3.15 10.14
N GLY A 231 6.22 -4.08 11.05
CA GLY A 231 4.91 -4.23 11.69
C GLY A 231 5.02 -5.03 12.99
N PRO A 232 3.91 -5.21 13.71
CA PRO A 232 3.89 -5.94 14.97
C PRO A 232 4.41 -7.38 14.79
N GLY A 233 5.62 -7.66 15.29
CA GLY A 233 6.28 -8.97 15.15
C GLY A 233 6.89 -9.27 13.77
N ILE A 234 7.01 -8.28 12.88
CA ILE A 234 7.47 -8.46 11.49
C ILE A 234 8.78 -7.68 11.27
N GLY A 235 9.87 -8.39 11.01
CA GLY A 235 11.18 -7.81 10.61
C GLY A 235 11.34 -7.69 9.09
N MET A 236 12.47 -7.15 8.64
CA MET A 236 12.80 -7.08 7.19
C MET A 236 13.46 -8.35 6.65
N HIS A 237 14.04 -9.15 7.53
CA HIS A 237 14.71 -10.39 7.19
C HIS A 237 13.79 -11.57 7.45
N LEU A 238 13.96 -12.63 6.68
CA LEU A 238 13.42 -13.94 7.05
C LEU A 238 14.15 -14.41 8.31
N ASN A 239 13.40 -14.72 9.36
CA ASN A 239 13.94 -15.32 10.59
C ASN A 239 14.49 -16.73 10.32
#